data_AF-A0A484H0T0-F1
#
_entry.id   AF-A0A484H0T0-F1
#
_cell.length_a   1.000
_cell.length_b   1.000
_cell.length_c   1.000
_cell.angle_alpha   90.00
_cell.angle_beta   90.00
_cell.angle_gamma   90.00
#
_symmetry.space_group_name_H-M   'P 1'
#
loop_
_entity.id
_entity.type
_entity.pdbx_description
1 polymer ?
#
loop_
_entity_poly.entity_id
_entity_poly.type
_entity_poly.pdbx_seq_one_letter_code
_entity_poly.pdbx_strand_id
1 'polypeptide(L)'
;VLDPPTDLKFKVILQPFDYYPNEKSKHKFMVQTIFAPPNIPDMEAVWKEAKPDELMDSKLRCVFEMSNENDKLNDMEPSKVVPLNAAKQDGPVSKPHSVSLNDTETRKVTEECKRLQGEMMKLLEENRHLRDEGLRLIMVAHSDKPGYTSAAFFRDNVTSPLPSLLVVIAAIFIGFFLGKFIL
;
A
#
# COMPACT_ATOMS: atom_id res chain seq x y z
N VAL A 1 -16.78 15.95 -14.48
CA VAL A 1 -18.03 16.45 -13.87
C VAL A 1 -18.89 15.23 -13.52
N LEU A 2 -19.55 15.24 -12.37
CA LEU A 2 -20.43 14.16 -11.92
C LEU A 2 -21.87 14.68 -11.92
N ASP A 3 -22.73 14.07 -12.72
CA ASP A 3 -24.15 14.39 -12.73
C ASP A 3 -24.87 13.61 -11.63
N PRO A 4 -25.74 14.22 -10.82
CA PRO A 4 -26.50 13.47 -9.81
C PRO A 4 -27.57 12.55 -10.43
N PRO A 5 -27.85 11.35 -9.87
CA PRO A 5 -27.16 10.66 -8.77
C PRO A 5 -26.18 9.60 -9.31
N THR A 6 -24.97 10.01 -9.68
CA THR A 6 -23.95 9.10 -10.26
C THR A 6 -22.77 8.88 -9.31
N ASP A 7 -22.32 7.64 -9.22
CA ASP A 7 -21.08 7.27 -8.53
C ASP A 7 -19.96 7.00 -9.55
N LEU A 8 -18.75 7.50 -9.27
CA LEU A 8 -17.57 7.27 -10.10
C LEU A 8 -16.47 6.58 -9.28
N LYS A 9 -15.94 5.48 -9.82
CA LYS A 9 -14.85 4.73 -9.21
C LYS A 9 -13.50 5.17 -9.78
N PHE A 10 -12.60 5.57 -8.91
CA PHE A 10 -11.22 5.90 -9.26
C PHE A 10 -10.30 4.74 -8.92
N LYS A 11 -9.43 4.36 -9.86
CA LYS A 11 -8.34 3.40 -9.61
C LYS A 11 -7.04 4.16 -9.39
N VAL A 12 -6.49 4.07 -8.19
CA VAL A 12 -5.17 4.63 -7.86
C VAL A 12 -4.17 3.49 -7.84
N ILE A 13 -3.09 3.61 -8.61
CA ILE A 13 -2.06 2.58 -8.73
C ILE A 13 -0.75 3.17 -8.21
N LEU A 14 -0.17 2.50 -7.21
CA LEU A 14 1.15 2.86 -6.70
C LEU A 14 2.21 2.39 -7.69
N GLN A 15 3.13 3.28 -8.04
CA GLN A 15 4.34 2.90 -8.77
C GLN A 15 5.23 2.06 -7.86
N PRO A 16 6.04 1.13 -8.41
CA PRO A 16 6.99 0.35 -7.62
C PRO A 16 7.95 1.26 -6.82
N PHE A 17 8.21 0.90 -5.56
CA PHE A 17 9.13 1.61 -4.68
C PHE A 17 9.65 0.69 -3.57
N ASP A 18 10.78 1.06 -2.96
CA ASP A 18 11.33 0.35 -1.81
C ASP A 18 10.53 0.68 -0.53
N TYR A 19 9.87 -0.32 0.05
CA TYR A 19 9.07 -0.15 1.26
C TYR A 19 9.92 -0.26 2.53
N TYR A 20 9.91 0.79 3.35
CA TYR A 20 10.57 0.82 4.66
C TYR A 20 9.52 0.85 5.79
N PRO A 21 9.36 -0.23 6.59
CA PRO A 21 8.31 -0.32 7.62
C PRO A 21 8.35 0.78 8.69
N ASN A 22 9.54 1.33 8.96
CA ASN A 22 9.73 2.38 9.96
C ASN A 22 9.48 3.78 9.39
N GLU A 23 9.27 3.90 8.07
CA GLU A 23 8.94 5.16 7.44
C GLU A 23 7.48 5.50 7.70
N LYS A 24 7.23 6.61 8.41
CA LYS A 24 5.88 7.11 8.60
C LYS A 24 5.27 7.45 7.24
N SER A 25 4.14 6.85 6.88
CA SER A 25 3.42 7.17 5.65
C SER A 25 2.96 8.64 5.67
N LYS A 26 3.65 9.48 4.90
CA LYS A 26 3.39 10.93 4.80
C LYS A 26 2.55 11.31 3.59
N HIS A 27 2.29 10.37 2.68
CA HIS A 27 1.54 10.63 1.46
C HIS A 27 0.09 10.98 1.79
N LYS A 28 -0.42 11.99 1.08
CA LYS A 28 -1.80 12.44 1.18
C LYS A 28 -2.34 12.66 -0.22
N PHE A 29 -3.56 12.20 -0.46
CA PHE A 29 -4.36 12.61 -1.62
C PHE A 29 -5.29 13.74 -1.21
N MET A 30 -5.56 14.64 -2.14
CA MET A 30 -6.58 15.66 -2.01
C MET A 30 -7.57 15.47 -3.16
N VAL A 31 -8.84 15.31 -2.81
CA VAL A 31 -9.95 15.37 -3.76
C VAL A 31 -10.58 16.74 -3.60
N GLN A 32 -10.39 17.59 -4.60
CA GLN A 32 -10.95 18.93 -4.65
C GLN A 32 -12.17 18.91 -5.55
N THR A 33 -13.24 19.56 -5.09
CA THR A 33 -14.55 19.58 -5.76
C THR A 33 -15.13 20.98 -5.75
N ILE A 34 -15.97 21.27 -6.75
CA ILE A 34 -16.71 22.52 -6.88
C ILE A 34 -18.05 22.19 -7.56
N PHE A 35 -19.10 22.93 -7.22
CA PHE A 35 -20.36 22.81 -7.93
C PHE A 35 -20.20 23.28 -9.37
N ALA A 36 -20.64 22.46 -10.33
CA ALA A 36 -20.60 22.84 -11.74
C ALA A 36 -21.63 23.94 -12.00
N PRO A 37 -21.25 25.07 -12.64
CA PRO A 37 -22.21 26.07 -13.05
C PRO A 37 -23.17 25.52 -14.13
N PRO A 38 -24.39 26.08 -14.26
CA PRO A 38 -25.43 25.54 -15.14
C PRO A 38 -25.03 25.56 -16.63
N ASN A 39 -24.18 26.51 -17.02
CA ASN A 39 -23.50 26.50 -18.30
C ASN A 39 -22.03 26.26 -18.00
N ILE A 40 -21.45 25.16 -18.51
CA ILE A 40 -20.00 24.89 -18.42
C ILE A 40 -19.37 25.39 -19.72
N PRO A 41 -19.00 26.67 -19.84
CA PRO A 41 -18.41 27.19 -21.07
C PRO A 41 -17.04 26.56 -21.32
N ASP A 42 -16.24 26.45 -20.24
CA ASP A 42 -14.90 25.89 -20.21
C ASP A 42 -14.60 25.37 -18.79
N MET A 43 -14.16 24.12 -18.68
CA MET A 43 -13.85 23.49 -17.40
C MET A 43 -12.62 24.11 -16.74
N GLU A 44 -11.66 24.62 -17.52
CA GLU A 44 -10.48 25.31 -16.99
C GLU A 44 -10.85 26.67 -16.37
N ALA A 45 -11.75 27.41 -17.02
CA ALA A 45 -12.27 28.68 -16.49
C ALA A 45 -12.98 28.49 -15.13
N VAL A 46 -13.77 27.43 -14.96
CA VAL A 46 -14.43 27.11 -13.68
C VAL A 46 -13.43 27.03 -12.53
N TRP A 47 -12.28 26.39 -12.73
CA TRP A 47 -11.26 26.29 -11.69
C TRP A 47 -10.47 27.59 -11.47
N LYS A 48 -10.26 28.40 -12.52
CA LYS A 48 -9.53 29.68 -12.43
C LYS A 48 -10.33 30.77 -11.74
N GLU A 49 -11.65 30.79 -11.96
CA GLU A 49 -12.55 31.82 -11.43
C GLU A 49 -13.13 31.45 -10.05
N ALA A 50 -12.96 30.18 -9.63
CA ALA A 50 -13.43 29.67 -8.35
C ALA A 50 -12.85 30.47 -7.17
N LYS A 51 -13.73 30.88 -6.26
CA LYS A 51 -13.30 31.49 -4.99
C LYS A 51 -12.88 30.41 -3.99
N PRO A 52 -11.97 30.70 -3.05
CA PRO A 52 -11.57 29.73 -2.02
C PRO A 52 -12.75 29.17 -1.21
N ASP A 53 -13.77 29.98 -0.94
CA ASP A 53 -14.96 29.58 -0.17
C ASP A 53 -15.92 28.66 -0.93
N GLU A 54 -15.78 28.55 -2.25
CA GLU A 54 -16.61 27.70 -3.12
C GLU A 54 -15.98 26.32 -3.35
N LEU A 55 -14.69 26.18 -3.04
CA LEU A 55 -13.94 24.94 -3.18
C LEU A 55 -14.16 24.03 -1.96
N MET A 56 -14.40 22.76 -2.23
CA MET A 56 -14.58 21.73 -1.21
C MET A 56 -13.47 20.70 -1.33
N ASP A 57 -12.63 20.60 -0.30
CA ASP A 57 -11.46 19.72 -0.28
C ASP A 57 -11.65 18.55 0.70
N SER A 58 -11.37 17.33 0.23
CA SER A 58 -11.25 16.14 1.06
C SER A 58 -9.81 15.61 1.04
N LYS A 59 -9.18 15.51 2.21
CA LYS A 59 -7.80 15.01 2.35
C LYS A 59 -7.80 13.58 2.85
N LEU A 60 -7.17 12.69 2.09
CA LEU A 60 -7.01 11.27 2.43
C LEU A 60 -5.55 11.00 2.76
N ARG A 61 -5.28 10.28 3.85
CA ARG A 61 -3.94 9.81 4.18
C ARG A 61 -3.73 8.44 3.55
N CYS A 62 -2.60 8.24 2.89
CA CYS A 62 -2.20 6.91 2.43
C CYS A 62 -1.58 6.13 3.59
N VAL A 63 -2.04 4.91 3.79
CA VAL A 63 -1.47 3.95 4.73
C VAL A 63 -1.02 2.75 3.91
N PHE A 64 0.20 2.29 4.15
CA PHE A 64 0.76 1.13 3.46
C PHE A 64 0.85 -0.02 4.44
N GLU A 65 0.11 -1.08 4.14
CA GLU A 65 0.06 -2.30 4.94
C GLU A 65 0.50 -3.47 4.06
N MET A 66 1.46 -4.24 4.57
CA MET A 66 1.79 -5.54 3.97
C MET A 66 0.75 -6.54 4.45
N SER A 67 0.15 -7.30 3.54
CA SER A 67 -0.80 -8.35 3.91
C SER A 67 -0.05 -9.44 4.67
N ASN A 68 -0.32 -9.57 5.97
CA ASN A 68 0.15 -10.70 6.76
C ASN A 68 -0.72 -11.92 6.40
N GLU A 69 -0.12 -13.01 5.92
CA GLU A 69 -0.86 -14.23 5.53
C GLU A 69 -1.69 -14.83 6.69
N ASN A 70 -1.37 -14.49 7.94
CA ASN A 70 -2.07 -14.99 9.13
C ASN A 70 -3.46 -14.36 9.39
N ASP A 71 -3.79 -13.19 8.82
CA ASP A 71 -5.08 -12.53 9.08
C ASP A 71 -6.25 -13.13 8.29
N LYS A 72 -5.99 -13.98 7.29
CA LYS A 72 -7.03 -14.61 6.47
C LYS A 72 -7.79 -15.76 7.14
N LEU A 73 -7.40 -16.14 8.38
CA LEU A 73 -8.01 -17.27 9.11
C LEU A 73 -9.06 -16.84 10.15
N ASN A 74 -9.23 -15.54 10.40
CA ASN A 74 -10.12 -15.05 11.47
C ASN A 74 -11.46 -14.46 10.99
N ASP A 75 -11.71 -14.35 9.68
CA ASP A 75 -12.98 -13.81 9.16
C ASP A 75 -14.02 -14.91 8.83
N MET A 76 -13.81 -16.14 9.30
CA MET A 76 -14.85 -17.15 9.35
C MET A 76 -15.59 -17.01 10.68
N GLU A 77 -16.63 -16.17 10.73
CA GLU A 77 -17.57 -16.12 11.84
C GLU A 77 -18.01 -17.56 12.22
N PRO A 78 -17.77 -18.03 13.45
CA PRO A 78 -18.48 -19.19 13.96
C PRO A 78 -19.91 -18.73 14.25
N SER A 79 -20.79 -18.85 13.26
CA SER A 79 -22.22 -18.67 13.45
C SER A 79 -22.67 -19.51 14.64
N LYS A 80 -23.15 -18.79 15.66
CA LYS A 80 -23.61 -19.26 16.96
C LYS A 80 -24.58 -20.44 16.83
N VAL A 81 -24.16 -21.62 17.24
CA VAL A 81 -25.11 -22.66 17.68
C VAL A 81 -25.48 -22.40 19.13
N VAL A 82 -26.72 -21.94 19.31
CA VAL A 82 -27.40 -21.78 20.60
C VAL A 82 -27.60 -23.17 21.23
N PRO A 83 -27.17 -23.43 22.49
CA PRO A 83 -27.60 -24.63 23.20
C PRO A 83 -28.85 -24.30 24.03
N LEU A 84 -29.97 -24.96 23.74
CA LEU A 84 -31.17 -24.93 24.59
C LEU A 84 -31.51 -26.35 25.10
N ASN A 85 -31.24 -26.54 26.38
CA ASN A 85 -31.95 -27.31 27.42
C ASN A 85 -32.41 -28.77 27.21
N ALA A 86 -31.80 -29.63 28.02
CA ALA A 86 -32.37 -30.49 29.07
C ALA A 86 -33.55 -31.45 28.77
N ALA A 87 -33.29 -32.76 28.91
CA ALA A 87 -34.20 -33.72 29.54
C ALA A 87 -33.41 -34.89 30.17
N LYS A 88 -33.85 -35.31 31.36
CA LYS A 88 -33.27 -36.31 32.28
C LYS A 88 -33.48 -37.75 31.79
N GLN A 89 -32.53 -38.66 32.04
CA GLN A 89 -32.83 -39.99 32.63
C GLN A 89 -31.57 -40.65 33.24
N ASP A 90 -31.83 -41.54 34.19
CA ASP A 90 -31.01 -41.99 35.32
C ASP A 90 -30.41 -43.41 35.12
N GLY A 91 -29.14 -43.61 35.54
CA GLY A 91 -28.42 -44.86 35.92
C GLY A 91 -28.06 -45.96 34.88
N PRO A 92 -27.13 -46.92 35.17
CA PRO A 92 -25.97 -46.93 36.07
C PRO A 92 -24.63 -47.42 35.42
N VAL A 93 -23.54 -47.26 36.19
CA VAL A 93 -22.09 -47.50 35.94
C VAL A 93 -21.68 -48.78 35.17
N SER A 94 -20.75 -48.65 34.21
CA SER A 94 -19.74 -49.69 33.90
C SER A 94 -18.45 -49.13 33.23
N LYS A 95 -17.35 -49.88 33.44
CA LYS A 95 -15.90 -49.63 33.32
C LYS A 95 -15.33 -49.10 31.98
N PRO A 96 -14.07 -48.61 31.96
CA PRO A 96 -13.48 -47.91 30.81
C PRO A 96 -13.01 -48.90 29.74
N HIS A 97 -13.47 -48.74 28.50
CA HIS A 97 -12.99 -49.51 27.35
C HIS A 97 -12.63 -48.63 26.16
N SER A 98 -11.39 -48.83 25.74
CA SER A 98 -10.85 -48.77 24.38
C SER A 98 -11.03 -47.48 23.59
N VAL A 99 -9.99 -46.66 23.67
CA VAL A 99 -9.25 -46.11 22.53
C VAL A 99 -9.32 -47.08 21.32
N SER A 100 -10.06 -46.74 20.26
CA SER A 100 -9.93 -47.43 18.95
C SER A 100 -10.58 -46.70 17.76
N LEU A 101 -11.35 -45.63 17.95
CA LEU A 101 -12.00 -44.94 16.82
C LEU A 101 -11.19 -43.76 16.26
N ASN A 102 -10.12 -43.33 16.94
CA ASN A 102 -9.33 -42.17 16.53
C ASN A 102 -8.18 -42.50 15.55
N ASP A 103 -7.77 -43.75 15.40
CA ASP A 103 -6.58 -44.10 14.59
C ASP A 103 -6.77 -43.93 13.08
N THR A 104 -8.00 -44.06 12.59
CA THR A 104 -8.29 -43.89 11.16
C THR A 104 -8.35 -42.41 10.77
N GLU A 105 -8.90 -41.58 11.66
CA GLU A 105 -9.01 -40.14 11.46
C GLU A 105 -7.66 -39.45 11.67
N THR A 106 -6.89 -39.82 12.68
CA THR A 106 -5.51 -39.32 12.87
C THR A 106 -4.63 -39.69 11.68
N ARG A 107 -4.74 -40.92 11.15
CA ARG A 107 -3.99 -41.32 9.95
C ARG A 107 -4.37 -40.49 8.72
N LYS A 108 -5.65 -40.26 8.46
CA LYS A 108 -6.12 -39.38 7.37
C LYS A 108 -5.61 -37.95 7.53
N VAL A 109 -5.69 -37.39 8.73
CA VAL A 109 -5.18 -36.04 9.04
C VAL A 109 -3.67 -35.98 8.81
N THR A 110 -2.93 -37.02 9.16
CA THR A 110 -1.47 -37.07 8.96
C THR A 110 -1.08 -37.15 7.49
N GLU A 111 -1.84 -37.92 6.69
CA GLU A 111 -1.66 -38.03 5.24
C GLU A 111 -2.01 -36.72 4.51
N GLU A 112 -3.11 -36.07 4.90
CA GLU A 112 -3.49 -34.74 4.40
C GLU A 112 -2.46 -33.67 4.78
N CYS A 113 -1.96 -33.68 6.01
CA CYS A 113 -0.94 -32.72 6.46
C CYS A 113 0.37 -32.87 5.66
N LYS A 114 0.77 -34.12 5.33
CA LYS A 114 1.90 -34.39 4.43
C LYS A 114 1.65 -33.91 3.01
N ARG A 115 0.45 -34.14 2.48
CA ARG A 115 0.05 -33.67 1.14
C ARG A 115 0.11 -32.15 1.06
N LEU A 116 -0.50 -31.47 2.04
CA LEU A 116 -0.52 -30.02 2.15
C LEU A 116 0.90 -29.44 2.33
N GLN A 117 1.78 -30.10 3.10
CA GLN A 117 3.19 -29.70 3.18
C GLN A 117 3.90 -29.75 1.81
N GLY A 118 3.61 -30.78 1.02
CA GLY A 118 4.13 -30.92 -0.34
C GLY A 118 3.59 -29.83 -1.28
N GLU A 119 2.29 -29.54 -1.21
CA GLU A 119 1.67 -28.46 -1.97
C GLU A 119 2.24 -27.09 -1.57
N MET A 120 2.50 -26.85 -0.27
CA MET A 120 3.08 -25.61 0.23
C MET A 120 4.53 -25.42 -0.25
N MET A 121 5.36 -26.48 -0.24
CA MET A 121 6.70 -26.43 -0.84
C MET A 121 6.65 -26.17 -2.34
N LYS A 122 5.72 -26.80 -3.07
CA LYS A 122 5.55 -26.58 -4.51
C LYS A 122 5.14 -25.14 -4.81
N LEU A 123 4.18 -24.61 -4.06
CA LEU A 123 3.70 -23.23 -4.22
C LEU A 123 4.80 -22.22 -3.90
N LEU A 124 5.61 -22.48 -2.87
CA LEU A 124 6.78 -21.66 -2.51
C LEU A 124 7.80 -21.60 -3.66
N GLU A 125 8.09 -22.75 -4.27
CA GLU A 125 9.00 -22.83 -5.41
C GLU A 125 8.45 -22.07 -6.63
N GLU A 126 7.16 -22.25 -6.94
CA GLU A 126 6.49 -21.50 -8.01
C GLU A 126 6.49 -19.99 -7.74
N ASN A 127 6.27 -19.57 -6.49
CA ASN A 127 6.32 -18.16 -6.11
C ASN A 127 7.73 -17.58 -6.24
N ARG A 128 8.75 -18.33 -5.83
CA ARG A 128 10.16 -17.96 -6.04
C ARG A 128 10.46 -17.80 -7.53
N HIS A 129 10.04 -18.76 -8.35
CA HIS A 129 10.24 -18.72 -9.80
C HIS A 129 9.54 -17.52 -10.45
N LEU A 130 8.29 -17.22 -10.06
CA LEU A 130 7.56 -16.06 -10.57
C LEU A 130 8.20 -14.72 -10.16
N ARG A 131 8.80 -14.63 -8.97
CA ARG A 131 9.55 -13.45 -8.54
C ARG A 131 10.82 -13.26 -9.37
N ASP A 132 11.54 -14.33 -9.65
CA ASP A 132 12.75 -14.29 -10.48
C ASP A 132 12.41 -13.93 -11.94
N GLU A 133 11.34 -14.48 -12.50
CA GLU A 133 10.83 -14.13 -13.83
C GLU A 133 10.31 -12.68 -13.88
N GLY A 134 9.65 -12.19 -12.83
CA GLY A 134 9.25 -10.79 -12.71
C GLY A 134 10.45 -9.84 -12.73
N LEU A 135 11.52 -10.18 -12.02
CA LEU A 135 12.77 -9.41 -12.03
C LEU A 135 13.45 -9.46 -13.41
N ARG A 136 13.45 -10.62 -14.08
CA ARG A 136 13.97 -10.76 -15.44
C ARG A 136 13.17 -9.97 -16.47
N LEU A 137 11.85 -9.93 -16.37
CA LEU A 137 11.01 -9.18 -17.31
C LEU A 137 11.26 -7.67 -17.16
N ILE A 138 11.46 -7.19 -15.93
CA ILE A 138 11.88 -5.81 -15.65
C ILE A 138 13.28 -5.53 -16.25
N MET A 139 14.21 -6.49 -16.15
CA MET A 139 15.56 -6.37 -16.71
C MET A 139 15.59 -6.42 -18.25
N VAL A 140 14.77 -7.27 -18.87
CA VAL A 140 14.67 -7.43 -20.33
C VAL A 140 13.94 -6.23 -20.96
N ALA A 141 12.91 -5.68 -20.32
CA ALA A 141 12.29 -4.43 -20.74
C ALA A 141 13.26 -3.23 -20.74
N HIS A 142 14.34 -3.32 -19.94
CA HIS A 142 15.43 -2.35 -19.92
C HIS A 142 16.56 -2.63 -20.94
N SER A 143 16.60 -3.83 -21.55
CA SER A 143 17.72 -4.27 -22.40
C SER A 143 17.45 -4.14 -23.91
N ASP A 144 16.21 -3.94 -24.35
CA ASP A 144 15.85 -3.93 -25.79
C ASP A 144 15.65 -2.54 -26.41
N LYS A 145 16.51 -1.58 -26.08
CA LYS A 145 16.59 -0.33 -26.84
C LYS A 145 18.03 -0.05 -27.31
N PRO A 146 18.41 -0.47 -28.53
CA PRO A 146 19.68 -0.10 -29.11
C PRO A 146 19.57 1.30 -29.74
N GLY A 147 20.36 2.23 -29.20
CA GLY A 147 21.00 3.31 -29.97
C GLY A 147 20.13 4.49 -30.40
N TYR A 148 20.11 5.53 -29.57
CA TYR A 148 20.66 6.83 -29.97
C TYR A 148 21.40 7.46 -28.78
N THR A 149 22.68 7.75 -29.03
CA THR A 149 23.57 8.68 -28.33
C THR A 149 23.88 8.46 -26.85
N SER A 150 25.10 7.98 -26.64
CA SER A 150 25.93 8.21 -25.47
C SER A 150 26.02 9.68 -25.06
N ALA A 151 26.27 9.83 -23.76
CA ALA A 151 26.87 10.98 -23.10
C ALA A 151 25.98 12.21 -22.86
N ALA A 152 26.04 12.67 -21.60
CA ALA A 152 25.53 13.93 -21.08
C ALA A 152 24.02 14.00 -20.78
N PHE A 153 23.61 13.36 -19.69
CA PHE A 153 22.83 14.02 -18.63
C PHE A 153 23.22 13.39 -17.26
N PHE A 154 24.50 13.22 -16.96
CA PHE A 154 25.12 14.12 -15.97
C PHE A 154 25.01 15.62 -16.35
N ARG A 155 23.81 16.17 -16.20
CA ARG A 155 23.67 17.47 -15.54
C ARG A 155 22.68 17.23 -14.42
N ASP A 156 23.20 16.52 -13.41
CA ASP A 156 22.94 16.95 -12.05
C ASP A 156 23.29 18.44 -12.00
N ASN A 157 22.30 19.27 -12.29
CA ASN A 157 22.20 20.59 -11.69
C ASN A 157 21.79 20.40 -10.22
N VAL A 158 22.49 19.51 -9.53
CA VAL A 158 22.77 19.65 -8.11
C VAL A 158 23.70 20.86 -8.05
N THR A 159 23.11 22.05 -8.19
CA THR A 159 23.52 23.11 -7.30
C THR A 159 23.22 22.55 -5.93
N SER A 160 24.25 21.93 -5.35
CA SER A 160 24.37 21.72 -3.93
C SER A 160 23.79 22.95 -3.22
N PRO A 161 23.22 22.86 -2.02
CA PRO A 161 22.80 24.06 -1.29
C PRO A 161 23.97 25.01 -0.93
N LEU A 162 25.20 24.66 -1.34
CA LEU A 162 26.45 25.37 -1.08
C LEU A 162 26.56 26.77 -1.73
N PRO A 163 26.13 27.05 -2.98
CA PRO A 163 26.17 28.40 -3.55
C PRO A 163 25.21 29.33 -2.82
N SER A 164 24.02 28.87 -2.44
CA SER A 164 23.06 29.69 -1.67
C SER A 164 23.59 29.98 -0.27
N LEU A 165 24.20 29.00 0.39
CA LEU A 165 24.77 29.18 1.73
C LEU A 165 25.98 30.13 1.71
N LEU A 166 26.87 30.00 0.71
CA LEU A 166 28.02 30.89 0.53
C LEU A 166 27.58 32.33 0.25
N VAL A 167 26.53 32.54 -0.54
CA VAL A 167 25.96 33.87 -0.79
C VAL A 167 25.41 34.48 0.49
N VAL A 168 24.69 33.71 1.31
CA VAL A 168 24.17 34.19 2.61
C VAL A 168 25.33 34.55 3.55
N ILE A 169 26.34 33.70 3.64
CA ILE A 169 27.54 33.95 4.47
C ILE A 169 28.28 35.22 3.98
N ALA A 170 28.49 35.36 2.67
CA ALA A 170 29.14 36.53 2.09
C ALA A 170 28.33 37.82 2.33
N ALA A 171 27.00 37.78 2.22
CA ALA A 171 26.13 38.92 2.50
C ALA A 171 26.21 39.38 3.96
N ILE A 172 26.32 38.44 4.92
CA ILE A 172 26.50 38.76 6.35
C ILE A 172 27.85 39.45 6.57
N PHE A 173 28.95 38.93 5.99
CA PHE A 173 30.26 39.56 6.12
C PHE A 173 30.29 40.96 5.49
N ILE A 174 29.78 41.11 4.26
CA ILE A 174 29.71 42.41 3.56
C ILE A 174 28.87 43.41 4.37
N GLY A 175 27.70 43.00 4.87
CA GLY A 175 26.85 43.83 5.71
C GLY A 175 27.51 44.24 7.02
N PHE A 176 28.27 43.34 7.65
CA PHE A 176 29.03 43.63 8.88
C PHE A 176 30.16 44.62 8.65
N PHE A 177 30.93 44.47 7.55
CA PHE A 177 31.99 45.41 7.20
C PHE A 177 31.43 46.78 6.82
N LEU A 178 30.37 46.85 6.01
CA LEU A 178 29.72 48.12 5.67
C LEU A 178 29.09 48.80 6.89
N GLY A 179 28.46 48.04 7.79
CA GLY A 179 27.91 48.55 9.03
C GLY A 179 28.98 49.10 9.98
N LYS A 180 30.15 48.45 10.08
CA LYS A 180 31.29 48.93 10.88
C LYS A 180 32.03 50.13 10.29
N PHE A 181 31.85 50.43 9.02
CA PHE A 181 32.50 51.58 8.36
C PHE A 181 31.58 52.80 8.23
N ILE A 182 30.26 52.61 8.36
CA ILE A 182 29.26 53.67 8.26
C ILE A 182 28.82 54.18 9.65
N LEU A 183 29.05 53.43 10.72
CA LEU A 183 28.89 53.83 12.13
C LEU A 183 30.26 53.95 12.82
#